data_AF-A0ABD5YRA8-F1
#
_entry.id   AF-A0ABD5YRA8-F1
#
_cell.length_a   1.000
_cell.length_b   1.000
_cell.length_c   1.000
_cell.angle_alpha   90.00
_cell.angle_beta   90.00
_cell.angle_gamma   90.00
#
_symmetry.space_group_name_H-M   'P 1'
#
loop_
_entity.id
_entity.type
_entity.pdbx_description
1 polymer ?
#
loop_
_entity_poly.entity_id
_entity_poly.type
_entity_poly.pdbx_seq_one_letter_code
_entity_poly.pdbx_strand_id
1 'polypeptide(L)' 'MKQDKQDVPVRVDTPDAIARQQMGFGDASEYGELSGEYFTLAAGTDITPLLEGLENDLCQCPHWGYVLRDAHRQLF' A
#
# COMPACT_ATOMS: atom_id res chain seq x y z
N MET A 1 -6.00 -3.96 16.88
CA MET A 1 -7.17 -4.38 16.07
C MET A 1 -6.79 -5.69 15.37
N LYS A 2 -7.66 -6.71 15.36
CA LYS A 2 -7.43 -7.97 14.62
C LYS A 2 -8.58 -8.12 13.63
N GLN A 3 -8.29 -8.07 12.33
CA GLN A 3 -9.25 -8.15 11.23
C GLN A 3 -8.74 -9.18 10.21
N ASP A 4 -9.63 -9.98 9.63
CA ASP A 4 -9.23 -10.88 8.54
C ASP A 4 -8.98 -10.05 7.28
N LYS A 5 -7.98 -10.44 6.48
CA LYS A 5 -7.67 -9.73 5.23
C LYS A 5 -8.86 -9.72 4.25
N GLN A 6 -9.75 -10.71 4.33
CA GLN A 6 -10.93 -10.80 3.49
C GLN A 6 -11.99 -9.76 3.84
N ASP A 7 -11.95 -9.23 5.07
CA ASP A 7 -12.87 -8.21 5.56
C ASP A 7 -12.39 -6.79 5.22
N VAL A 8 -11.19 -6.64 4.65
CA VAL A 8 -10.66 -5.33 4.24
C VAL A 8 -11.11 -5.01 2.80
N PRO A 9 -11.74 -3.85 2.56
CA PRO A 9 -12.22 -3.48 1.24
C PRO A 9 -11.10 -3.49 0.18
N VAL A 10 -11.37 -4.13 -0.95
CA VAL A 10 -10.52 -4.06 -2.15
C VAL A 10 -10.73 -2.69 -2.80
N ARG A 11 -9.63 -1.96 -3.04
CA ARG A 11 -9.63 -0.65 -3.71
C ARG A 11 -9.11 -0.71 -5.13
N VAL A 12 -8.18 -1.64 -5.38
CA VAL A 12 -7.64 -1.92 -6.71
C VAL A 12 -7.74 -3.43 -6.92
N ASP A 13 -8.33 -3.83 -8.05
CA ASP A 13 -8.45 -5.21 -8.47
C ASP A 13 -8.10 -5.31 -9.95
N THR A 14 -6.88 -5.74 -10.22
CA THR A 14 -6.31 -5.87 -11.57
C THR A 14 -5.60 -7.22 -11.68
N PRO A 15 -5.35 -7.73 -12.90
CA PRO A 15 -4.57 -8.96 -13.08
C PRO A 15 -3.20 -8.93 -12.40
N ASP A 16 -2.57 -7.75 -12.34
CA ASP A 16 -1.20 -7.56 -11.86
C ASP A 16 -1.10 -7.14 -10.40
N ALA A 17 -2.20 -6.68 -9.80
CA ALA A 17 -2.23 -6.18 -8.43
C ALA A 17 -3.62 -6.20 -7.78
N ILE A 18 -3.65 -6.59 -6.50
CA ILE A 18 -4.80 -6.41 -5.62
C ILE A 18 -4.36 -5.56 -4.43
N ALA A 19 -4.97 -4.38 -4.28
CA ALA A 19 -4.77 -3.50 -3.12
C ALA A 19 -6.01 -3.49 -2.23
N ARG A 20 -5.82 -3.74 -0.95
CA ARG A 20 -6.86 -3.63 0.09
C ARG A 20 -6.48 -2.50 1.04
N GLN A 21 -7.47 -1.73 1.46
CA GLN A 21 -7.25 -0.56 2.32
C GLN A 21 -8.35 -0.40 3.36
N GLN A 22 -7.93 -0.34 4.62
CA GLN A 22 -8.74 0.02 5.78
C GLN A 22 -8.44 1.48 6.16
N MET A 23 -9.46 2.34 6.09
CA MET A 23 -9.39 3.72 6.62
C MET A 23 -9.62 3.72 8.13
N GLY A 24 -9.27 4.82 8.81
CA GLY A 24 -9.43 4.93 10.27
C GLY A 24 -8.64 3.87 11.03
N PHE A 25 -7.49 3.44 10.51
CA PHE A 25 -6.67 2.40 11.15
C PHE A 25 -5.98 2.90 12.42
N GLY A 26 -5.88 4.22 12.55
CA GLY A 26 -5.37 4.92 13.72
C GLY A 26 -5.13 6.38 13.39
N ASP A 27 -4.55 7.11 14.34
CA ASP A 27 -4.12 8.49 14.16
C ASP A 27 -2.60 8.56 14.42
N ALA A 28 -1.86 9.05 13.41
CA ALA A 28 -0.44 9.37 13.50
C ALA A 28 -0.23 10.88 13.73
N SER A 29 -1.19 11.54 14.38
CA SER A 29 -1.22 12.94 14.82
C SER A 29 -0.55 13.97 13.90
N GLU A 30 0.74 14.27 14.00
CA GLU A 30 1.38 15.25 13.08
C GLU A 30 1.23 14.87 11.59
N TYR A 31 0.92 13.60 11.29
CA TYR A 31 0.69 13.07 9.95
C TYR A 31 -0.80 12.72 9.67
N GLY A 32 -1.70 12.92 10.63
CA GLY A 32 -3.15 12.67 10.47
C GLY A 32 -3.58 11.20 10.55
N GLU A 33 -4.70 10.88 9.91
CA GLU A 33 -5.30 9.53 9.93
C GLU A 33 -4.43 8.51 9.18
N LEU A 34 -4.16 7.38 9.82
CA LEU A 34 -3.47 6.24 9.21
C LEU A 34 -4.47 5.36 8.44
N SER A 35 -4.10 4.99 7.21
CA SER A 35 -4.67 3.83 6.53
C SER A 35 -3.83 2.58 6.79
N GLY A 36 -4.49 1.42 6.82
CA GLY A 36 -3.84 0.11 6.81
C GLY A 36 -4.00 -0.53 5.43
N GLU A 37 -2.89 -0.95 4.82
CA GLU A 37 -2.89 -1.46 3.44
C GLU A 37 -2.30 -2.87 3.33
N TYR A 38 -2.89 -3.68 2.46
CA TYR A 38 -2.40 -5.01 2.11
C TYR A 38 -2.36 -5.14 0.59
N PHE A 39 -1.15 -5.18 0.04
CA PHE A 39 -0.90 -5.34 -1.38
C PHE A 39 -0.53 -6.77 -1.72
N THR A 40 -1.09 -7.27 -2.81
CA THR A 40 -0.60 -8.44 -3.52
C THR A 40 -0.25 -8.00 -4.92
N LEU A 41 1.03 -8.11 -5.29
CA LEU A 41 1.55 -7.75 -6.59
C LEU A 41 2.00 -9.02 -7.30
N ALA A 42 1.66 -9.16 -8.58
CA ALA A 42 2.19 -10.23 -9.40
C ALA A 42 3.71 -10.07 -9.57
N ALA A 43 4.37 -11.17 -9.92
CA ALA A 43 5.81 -11.15 -10.13
C ALA A 43 6.16 -10.22 -11.31
N GLY A 44 7.05 -9.26 -11.06
CA GLY A 44 7.49 -8.30 -12.08
C GLY A 44 6.55 -7.11 -12.28
N THR A 45 5.49 -6.96 -11.49
CA THR A 45 4.66 -5.75 -11.49
C THR A 45 5.52 -4.53 -11.13
N ASP A 46 5.58 -3.56 -12.04
CA ASP A 46 6.22 -2.27 -11.83
C ASP A 46 5.18 -1.22 -11.42
N ILE A 47 5.40 -0.58 -10.28
CA ILE A 47 4.52 0.46 -9.73
C ILE A 47 5.11 1.86 -9.83
N THR A 48 6.36 2.01 -10.31
CA THR A 48 7.01 3.31 -10.50
C THR A 48 6.17 4.27 -11.35
N PRO A 49 5.46 3.84 -12.43
CA PRO A 49 4.60 4.74 -13.21
C PRO A 49 3.47 5.40 -12.41
N LEU A 50 3.06 4.86 -11.26
CA LEU A 50 2.05 5.48 -10.40
C LEU A 50 2.56 6.72 -9.67
N LEU A 51 3.87 6.88 -9.57
CA LEU A 51 4.53 7.98 -8.86
C LEU A 51 5.00 9.08 -9.82
N GLU A 52 5.01 8.83 -11.13
CA GLU A 52 5.44 9.79 -12.14
C GLU A 52 4.65 11.11 -12.05
N GLY A 53 5.37 12.22 -11.95
CA GLY A 53 4.79 13.56 -11.85
C GLY A 53 4.46 14.01 -10.42
N LEU A 54 4.69 13.16 -9.41
CA LEU A 54 4.78 13.61 -8.02
C LEU A 54 6.14 14.27 -7.76
N GLU A 55 6.28 14.92 -6.61
CA GLU A 55 7.56 15.51 -6.21
C GLU A 55 8.66 14.43 -6.16
N ASN A 56 9.66 14.60 -7.03
CA ASN A 56 10.77 13.65 -7.26
C ASN A 56 10.32 12.23 -7.68
N ASP A 57 9.12 12.08 -8.22
CA ASP A 57 8.50 10.78 -8.53
C ASP A 57 8.40 9.85 -7.30
N LEU A 58 8.17 10.44 -6.11
CA LEU A 58 8.03 9.74 -4.83
C LEU A 58 6.67 9.98 -4.17
N CYS A 59 6.23 9.00 -3.40
CA CYS A 59 5.08 9.15 -2.52
C CYS A 59 5.45 10.05 -1.33
N GLN A 60 4.63 11.08 -1.07
CA GLN A 60 4.88 12.05 0.00
C GLN A 60 4.27 11.62 1.35
N CYS A 61 3.54 10.50 1.37
CA CYS A 61 2.95 9.95 2.58
C CYS A 61 3.97 9.05 3.29
N PRO A 62 4.28 9.31 4.57
CA PRO A 62 5.08 8.39 5.37
C PRO A 62 4.42 7.01 5.40
N HIS A 63 5.20 5.99 5.11
CA HIS A 63 4.72 4.61 5.08
C HIS A 63 5.69 3.72 5.86
N TRP A 64 5.12 2.69 6.47
CA TRP A 64 5.84 1.66 7.20
C TRP A 64 5.16 0.34 6.91
N GLY A 65 5.97 -0.66 6.63
CA GLY A 65 5.47 -1.96 6.28
C GLY A 65 6.59 -2.97 6.23
N TYR A 66 6.20 -4.20 5.96
CA TYR A 66 7.11 -5.32 5.81
C TYR A 66 6.54 -6.29 4.78
N VAL A 67 7.44 -7.00 4.12
CA VAL A 67 7.05 -8.00 3.13
C VAL A 67 6.68 -9.30 3.85
N LEU A 68 5.46 -9.77 3.62
CA LEU A 68 4.93 -10.98 4.26
C LEU A 68 5.33 -12.27 3.55
N ARG A 69 5.41 -12.25 2.22
CA ARG A 69 5.73 -13.40 1.36
C ARG A 69 6.40 -12.86 0.10
N ASP A 70 7.48 -13.51 -0.31
CA ASP A 70 8.31 -13.24 -1.50
C ASP A 70 8.86 -11.80 -1.57
N ALA A 71 10.19 -11.66 -1.56
CA ALA A 71 10.85 -10.37 -1.55
C ALA A 71 10.86 -9.74 -2.95
N HIS A 72 9.91 -8.85 -3.22
CA HIS A 72 10.00 -7.91 -4.32
C HIS A 72 10.59 -6.59 -3.80
N ARG A 73 11.56 -6.04 -4.54
CA ARG A 73 12.22 -4.77 -4.22
C ARG A 73 11.21 -3.64 -4.37
N GLN A 74 10.58 -3.23 -3.26
CA GLN A 74 9.86 -1.96 -3.19
C GLN A 74 10.89 -0.84 -3.05
N LEU A 75 10.93 0.05 -4.03
CA LEU A 75 11.59 1.35 -3.88
C LEU A 75 10.52 2.28 -3.30
N PHE A 76 10.80 2.78 -2.10
CA PHE A 76 10.02 3.76 -1.37
C PHE A 76 10.57 5.16 -1.65
#